data_AF-A0A8V5H5I7-F1
#
_entry.id   AF-A0A8V5H5I7-F1
#
_cell.length_a   1.000
_cell.length_b   1.000
_cell.length_c   1.000
_cell.angle_alpha   90.00
_cell.angle_beta   90.00
_cell.angle_gamma   90.00
#
_symmetry.space_group_name_H-M   'P 1'
#
loop_
_entity.id
_entity.type
_entity.pdbx_description
1 polymer ?
#
loop_
_entity_poly.entity_id
_entity_poly.type
_entity_poly.pdbx_seq_one_letter_code
_entity_poly.pdbx_strand_id
1 'polypeptide(L)'
;MAAAVEEAAEALSVLLGPAAGTEARTGAAEAALALSGTAEGRRLLTERPRLLRALLELAAGPGAGFGVGSGAGHGAEHGAEHGAGPGAAHGAEHGAGPGAEPDVGSGAEPGAESIAEPIAEPGAEHGAGPGAEPGVEPDADPGLEPGSEPARRCLLNVSAEPAARGTLLPALPALVPLVPAGPVCGLLANLSREPGGARAVLRALGSRWDALLRALVQPRPPPELGPLLCNLSQVPEGRSRLLDRSRCAVQRLLPFTQYRGSTELRRGVVGALRNCCFQHEHHEWLLSEAVDILPFLLLPLAGPEELPEHDMERLPPDLQYLPQDKQREEEPDIRRMLLEAIMLLTATGPGRRRVRDMGTYVVLRELHGWEQHPGVRAACERLLQVLIGDEPPPGMENLLEVNIPEDVEQQLQRLDLEEEEQQWWEPEPDPEGPSR
;
A
#
# COMPACT_ATOMS: atom_id res chain seq x y z
N MET A 1 2.62 -18.48 -38.82
CA MET A 1 2.19 -17.75 -37.61
C MET A 1 3.39 -17.16 -36.87
N ALA A 2 4.39 -17.94 -36.46
CA ALA A 2 5.59 -17.43 -35.76
C ALA A 2 6.35 -16.31 -36.49
N ALA A 3 6.58 -16.44 -37.81
CA ALA A 3 7.29 -15.41 -38.59
C ALA A 3 6.55 -14.06 -38.66
N ALA A 4 5.22 -14.08 -38.80
CA ALA A 4 4.41 -12.86 -38.86
C ALA A 4 4.37 -12.13 -37.50
N VAL A 5 4.39 -12.91 -36.42
CA VAL A 5 4.44 -12.42 -35.04
C VAL A 5 5.81 -11.78 -34.73
N GLU A 6 6.88 -12.38 -35.25
CA GLU A 6 8.24 -11.86 -35.15
C GLU A 6 8.44 -10.56 -35.94
N GLU A 7 7.89 -10.48 -37.15
CA GLU A 7 7.90 -9.28 -37.99
C GLU A 7 7.11 -8.13 -37.34
N ALA A 8 5.95 -8.43 -36.75
CA ALA A 8 5.16 -7.44 -36.01
C ALA A 8 5.90 -6.91 -34.77
N ALA A 9 6.60 -7.76 -34.02
CA ALA A 9 7.38 -7.34 -32.85
C ALA A 9 8.59 -6.47 -33.22
N GLU A 10 9.26 -6.77 -34.34
CA GLU A 10 10.36 -5.93 -34.84
C GLU A 10 9.82 -4.58 -35.33
N ALA A 11 8.69 -4.56 -36.03
CA ALA A 11 8.02 -3.33 -36.44
C ALA A 11 7.66 -2.44 -35.24
N LEU A 12 7.10 -3.02 -34.17
CA LEU A 12 6.81 -2.29 -32.93
C LEU A 12 8.09 -1.70 -32.30
N SER A 13 9.19 -2.46 -32.29
CA SER A 13 10.46 -1.99 -31.72
C SER A 13 11.00 -0.76 -32.47
N VAL A 14 10.85 -0.74 -33.80
CA VAL A 14 11.23 0.41 -34.63
C VAL A 14 10.30 1.60 -34.39
N LEU A 15 8.99 1.36 -34.34
CA LEU A 15 7.97 2.41 -34.17
C LEU A 15 7.97 3.04 -32.77
N LEU A 16 8.44 2.32 -31.75
CA LEU A 16 8.62 2.87 -30.40
C LEU A 16 9.93 3.66 -30.24
N GLY A 17 10.88 3.49 -31.16
CA GLY A 17 12.19 4.13 -31.10
C GLY A 17 12.11 5.65 -31.23
N PRO A 18 13.15 6.39 -30.77
CA PRO A 18 13.16 7.86 -30.76
C PRO A 18 13.15 8.51 -32.15
N ALA A 19 13.43 7.74 -33.20
CA ALA A 19 13.37 8.22 -34.58
C ALA A 19 11.95 8.27 -35.16
N ALA A 20 10.98 7.59 -34.52
CA ALA A 20 9.59 7.57 -34.95
C ALA A 20 8.83 8.84 -34.49
N GLY A 21 7.87 9.27 -35.31
CA GLY A 21 7.00 10.40 -34.96
C GLY A 21 6.13 10.10 -33.73
N THR A 22 5.72 11.13 -33.01
CA THR A 22 4.93 11.02 -31.77
C THR A 22 3.64 10.20 -31.92
N GLU A 23 2.92 10.38 -33.03
CA GLU A 23 1.70 9.60 -33.34
C GLU A 23 2.02 8.11 -33.54
N ALA A 24 3.09 7.80 -34.28
CA ALA A 24 3.53 6.43 -34.51
C ALA A 24 3.97 5.74 -33.22
N ARG A 25 4.70 6.45 -32.34
CA ARG A 25 5.11 5.94 -31.02
C ARG A 25 3.91 5.68 -30.11
N THR A 26 2.93 6.57 -30.12
CA THR A 26 1.69 6.43 -29.34
C THR A 26 0.92 5.20 -29.81
N GLY A 27 0.67 5.06 -31.12
CA GLY A 27 -0.03 3.91 -31.68
C GLY A 27 0.73 2.59 -31.45
N ALA A 28 2.06 2.60 -31.51
CA ALA A 28 2.86 1.42 -31.20
C ALA A 28 2.80 1.04 -29.71
N ALA A 29 2.77 2.03 -28.81
CA ALA A 29 2.60 1.78 -27.37
C ALA A 29 1.21 1.22 -27.05
N GLU A 30 0.15 1.71 -27.70
CA GLU A 30 -1.20 1.16 -27.59
C GLU A 30 -1.29 -0.28 -28.13
N ALA A 31 -0.66 -0.56 -29.26
CA ALA A 31 -0.58 -1.92 -29.81
C ALA A 31 0.17 -2.86 -28.85
N ALA A 32 1.29 -2.42 -28.27
CA ALA A 32 2.03 -3.19 -27.27
C ALA A 32 1.20 -3.43 -26.00
N LEU A 33 0.47 -2.41 -25.53
CA LEU A 33 -0.46 -2.54 -24.42
C LEU A 33 -1.54 -3.59 -24.73
N ALA A 34 -2.17 -3.54 -25.90
CA ALA A 34 -3.17 -4.52 -26.31
C ALA A 34 -2.60 -5.94 -26.33
N LEU A 35 -1.37 -6.13 -26.84
CA LEU A 35 -0.68 -7.42 -26.81
C LEU A 35 -0.45 -7.89 -25.36
N SER A 36 0.00 -7.00 -24.48
CA SER A 36 0.27 -7.34 -23.07
C SER A 36 -0.96 -7.77 -22.26
N GLY A 37 -2.17 -7.60 -22.81
CA GLY A 37 -3.42 -8.05 -22.20
C GLY A 37 -3.54 -9.57 -22.09
N THR A 38 -2.81 -10.34 -22.90
CA THR A 38 -2.82 -11.82 -22.87
C THR A 38 -1.52 -12.40 -22.32
N ALA A 39 -1.57 -13.62 -21.77
CA ALA A 39 -0.38 -14.29 -21.26
C ALA A 39 0.66 -14.56 -22.36
N GLU A 40 0.20 -14.97 -23.54
CA GLU A 40 1.03 -15.19 -24.73
C GLU A 40 1.71 -13.88 -25.17
N GLY A 41 0.97 -12.78 -25.21
CA GLY A 41 1.51 -11.48 -25.59
C GLY A 41 2.54 -10.96 -24.59
N ARG A 42 2.31 -11.12 -23.28
CA ARG A 42 3.32 -10.76 -22.27
C ARG A 42 4.61 -11.59 -22.39
N ARG A 43 4.51 -12.89 -22.63
CA ARG A 43 5.68 -13.76 -22.86
C ARG A 43 6.44 -13.34 -24.09
N LEU A 44 5.73 -13.06 -25.19
CA LEU A 44 6.33 -12.54 -26.41
C LEU A 44 7.08 -11.22 -26.18
N LEU A 45 6.47 -10.26 -25.49
CA LEU A 45 7.13 -8.99 -25.15
C LEU A 45 8.37 -9.25 -24.30
N THR A 46 8.30 -10.19 -23.36
CA THR A 46 9.40 -10.56 -22.45
C THR A 46 10.61 -11.15 -23.19
N GLU A 47 10.36 -11.94 -24.23
CA GLU A 47 11.38 -12.54 -25.10
C GLU A 47 12.05 -11.53 -26.04
N ARG A 48 11.65 -10.25 -26.01
CA ARG A 48 12.14 -9.19 -26.89
C ARG A 48 12.77 -8.02 -26.10
N PRO A 49 14.04 -8.14 -25.66
CA PRO A 49 14.70 -7.13 -24.84
C PRO A 49 14.75 -5.73 -25.48
N ARG A 50 14.88 -5.65 -26.81
CA ARG A 50 14.87 -4.35 -27.54
C ARG A 50 13.52 -3.65 -27.44
N LEU A 51 12.44 -4.42 -27.58
CA LEU A 51 11.08 -3.91 -27.47
C LEU A 51 10.78 -3.41 -26.05
N LEU A 52 11.13 -4.21 -25.03
CA LEU A 52 10.99 -3.80 -23.62
C LEU A 52 11.79 -2.55 -23.30
N ARG A 53 13.00 -2.45 -23.85
CA ARG A 53 13.84 -1.27 -23.67
C ARG A 53 13.22 -0.02 -24.31
N ALA A 54 12.68 -0.14 -25.53
CA ALA A 54 11.99 0.97 -26.18
C ALA A 54 10.74 1.40 -25.39
N LEU A 55 9.99 0.44 -24.83
CA LEU A 55 8.87 0.72 -23.92
C LEU A 55 9.32 1.43 -22.63
N LEU A 56 10.44 0.99 -22.05
CA LEU A 56 11.03 1.62 -20.87
C LEU A 56 11.49 3.06 -21.12
N GLU A 57 12.12 3.30 -22.27
CA GLU A 57 12.54 4.64 -22.71
C GLU A 57 11.33 5.56 -22.92
N LEU A 58 10.28 5.08 -23.60
CA LEU A 58 9.05 5.84 -23.79
C LEU A 58 8.28 6.08 -22.47
N ALA A 59 8.28 5.11 -21.56
CA ALA A 59 7.61 5.23 -20.26
C ALA A 59 8.28 6.26 -19.34
N ALA A 60 9.62 6.35 -19.39
CA ALA A 60 10.41 7.25 -18.57
C ALA A 60 10.56 8.66 -19.17
N GLY A 61 10.41 8.79 -20.50
CA GLY A 61 10.53 10.04 -21.23
C GLY A 61 11.99 10.42 -21.56
N PRO A 62 12.20 11.54 -22.26
CA PRO A 62 13.51 11.93 -22.76
C PRO A 62 14.50 12.23 -21.61
N GLY A 63 15.69 11.64 -21.66
CA GLY A 63 16.77 11.89 -20.68
C GLY A 63 16.94 10.81 -19.61
N ALA A 64 16.03 9.83 -19.53
CA ALA A 64 16.20 8.63 -18.70
C ALA A 64 17.14 7.62 -19.39
N GLY A 65 18.42 7.95 -19.51
CA GLY A 65 19.40 7.10 -20.17
C GLY A 65 19.53 5.74 -19.48
N PHE A 66 19.08 4.66 -20.13
CA PHE A 66 19.48 3.30 -19.76
C PHE A 66 20.93 3.11 -20.18
N GLY A 67 21.85 3.36 -19.24
CA GLY A 67 23.28 3.22 -19.44
C GLY A 67 23.61 1.83 -20.00
N VAL A 68 23.92 1.76 -21.29
CA VAL A 68 24.58 0.60 -21.87
C VAL A 68 26.02 0.73 -21.45
N GLY A 69 26.55 -0.26 -20.76
CA GLY A 69 27.98 -0.43 -20.63
C GLY A 69 28.59 -0.58 -22.02
N SER A 70 28.98 0.53 -22.63
CA SER A 70 29.99 0.57 -23.66
C SER A 70 31.12 1.42 -23.09
N GLY A 71 32.18 0.75 -22.67
CA GLY A 71 33.41 1.40 -22.28
C GLY A 71 33.96 2.19 -23.45
N ALA A 72 33.79 3.50 -23.39
CA ALA A 72 34.65 4.46 -24.05
C ALA A 72 34.64 5.72 -23.18
N GLY A 73 35.42 5.68 -22.09
CA GLY A 73 35.78 6.90 -21.39
C GLY A 73 36.57 7.78 -22.35
N HIS A 74 36.10 9.00 -22.60
CA HIS A 74 36.92 10.08 -23.11
C HIS A 74 36.59 11.35 -22.31
N GLY A 75 37.57 11.71 -21.47
CA GLY A 75 38.04 13.08 -21.32
C GLY A 75 37.04 14.11 -20.83
N ALA A 76 37.12 14.38 -19.53
CA ALA A 76 36.99 15.75 -19.05
C ALA A 76 38.08 16.65 -19.66
N GLU A 77 37.84 17.96 -19.55
CA GLU A 77 38.80 19.07 -19.65
C GLU A 77 39.04 19.71 -21.02
N HIS A 78 38.43 20.88 -21.21
CA HIS A 78 39.03 22.09 -21.81
C HIS A 78 38.21 23.26 -21.28
N GLY A 79 38.73 24.38 -20.78
CA GLY A 79 40.06 24.97 -20.82
C GLY A 79 39.80 26.46 -20.63
N ALA A 80 40.37 27.05 -19.58
CA ALA A 80 40.23 28.47 -19.29
C ALA A 80 41.11 29.34 -20.23
N GLU A 81 40.80 30.64 -20.21
CA GLU A 81 41.66 31.80 -20.54
C GLU A 81 41.63 32.38 -21.97
N HIS A 82 41.08 33.59 -22.11
CA HIS A 82 41.86 34.85 -22.23
C HIS A 82 40.94 36.07 -22.49
N GLY A 83 41.28 37.23 -21.91
CA GLY A 83 40.81 38.53 -22.40
C GLY A 83 40.59 39.60 -21.32
N ALA A 84 41.64 40.36 -21.02
CA ALA A 84 41.69 41.44 -20.03
C ALA A 84 40.96 42.74 -20.45
N GLY A 85 40.57 43.54 -19.46
CA GLY A 85 40.25 44.98 -19.60
C GLY A 85 39.90 45.63 -18.25
N PRO A 86 40.63 46.67 -17.77
CA PRO A 86 40.41 47.26 -16.45
C PRO A 86 39.60 48.57 -16.51
N GLY A 87 38.92 48.94 -15.42
CA GLY A 87 38.46 50.33 -15.24
C GLY A 87 37.47 50.58 -14.09
N ALA A 88 37.94 51.35 -13.10
CA ALA A 88 37.20 52.30 -12.22
C ALA A 88 36.07 51.75 -11.33
N ALA A 89 36.24 51.68 -10.00
CA ALA A 89 36.21 52.76 -9.00
C ALA A 89 34.79 53.13 -8.49
N HIS A 90 34.72 53.41 -7.17
CA HIS A 90 33.59 53.72 -6.29
C HIS A 90 32.91 52.47 -5.67
N GLY A 91 32.96 52.21 -4.36
CA GLY A 91 33.21 53.06 -3.20
C GLY A 91 31.90 53.38 -2.49
N ALA A 92 31.54 52.58 -1.47
CA ALA A 92 30.78 52.98 -0.29
C ALA A 92 30.58 51.75 0.63
N GLU A 93 31.39 51.70 1.69
CA GLU A 93 31.08 50.96 2.91
C GLU A 93 30.15 51.80 3.80
N HIS A 94 29.72 51.17 4.91
CA HIS A 94 28.89 51.61 6.05
C HIS A 94 27.49 50.97 6.01
N GLY A 95 27.04 50.21 7.01
CA GLY A 95 27.53 49.97 8.36
C GLY A 95 26.34 49.89 9.31
N ALA A 96 26.36 48.87 10.19
CA ALA A 96 25.68 48.78 11.48
C ALA A 96 24.13 48.74 11.56
N GLY A 97 23.62 47.55 11.91
CA GLY A 97 23.15 47.29 13.28
C GLY A 97 21.72 47.67 13.69
N PRO A 98 21.17 47.05 14.75
CA PRO A 98 19.78 46.60 14.80
C PRO A 98 18.91 47.27 15.88
N GLY A 99 17.61 46.96 15.85
CA GLY A 99 16.75 46.99 17.05
C GLY A 99 15.43 47.73 16.87
N ALA A 100 14.32 47.04 17.15
CA ALA A 100 13.26 47.44 18.09
C ALA A 100 11.98 46.62 17.86
N GLU A 101 11.57 45.84 18.87
CA GLU A 101 10.16 45.59 19.16
C GLU A 101 9.49 46.91 19.62
N PRO A 102 8.16 46.99 19.58
CA PRO A 102 7.46 46.76 20.84
C PRO A 102 6.12 46.02 20.74
N ASP A 103 5.76 45.53 21.91
CA ASP A 103 4.52 44.90 22.39
C ASP A 103 3.29 45.83 22.38
N VAL A 104 2.11 45.25 22.67
CA VAL A 104 0.87 45.76 23.34
C VAL A 104 -0.44 45.32 22.63
N GLY A 105 -1.05 44.25 23.15
CA GLY A 105 -2.28 44.31 23.97
C GLY A 105 -3.69 44.42 23.34
N SER A 106 -4.45 43.33 23.53
CA SER A 106 -5.84 43.26 24.05
C SER A 106 -7.06 43.50 23.14
N GLY A 107 -7.95 42.49 23.09
CA GLY A 107 -9.36 42.70 23.51
C GLY A 107 -10.48 42.28 22.56
N ALA A 108 -11.32 41.36 23.07
CA ALA A 108 -12.78 41.20 22.86
C ALA A 108 -13.31 40.26 21.75
N GLU A 109 -13.82 39.09 22.18
CA GLU A 109 -15.15 38.58 21.76
C GLU A 109 -16.25 39.27 22.60
N PRO A 110 -17.54 39.30 22.15
CA PRO A 110 -18.45 38.18 22.44
C PRO A 110 -19.57 37.91 21.41
N GLY A 111 -19.97 36.62 21.32
CA GLY A 111 -21.35 36.10 21.40
C GLY A 111 -22.46 36.51 20.42
N ALA A 112 -23.14 35.51 19.82
CA ALA A 112 -24.59 35.34 19.87
C ALA A 112 -25.05 34.04 19.18
N GLU A 113 -26.05 33.41 19.78
CA GLU A 113 -26.63 32.10 19.49
C GLU A 113 -27.73 32.12 18.39
N SER A 114 -28.02 30.91 17.89
CA SER A 114 -29.37 30.32 17.81
C SER A 114 -30.12 30.25 16.45
N ILE A 115 -30.47 28.98 16.11
CA ILE A 115 -31.68 28.39 15.48
C ILE A 115 -32.17 28.85 14.08
N ALA A 116 -32.25 27.90 13.13
CA ALA A 116 -33.50 27.16 12.81
C ALA A 116 -33.34 26.28 11.55
N GLU A 117 -33.68 24.99 11.64
CA GLU A 117 -34.17 24.18 10.50
C GLU A 117 -35.60 24.62 10.12
N PRO A 118 -36.05 24.28 8.91
CA PRO A 118 -37.16 23.33 8.88
C PRO A 118 -37.06 22.24 7.81
N ILE A 119 -37.54 21.07 8.24
CA ILE A 119 -37.90 19.86 7.52
C ILE A 119 -38.95 20.15 6.43
N ALA A 120 -38.76 19.58 5.23
CA ALA A 120 -39.84 19.22 4.32
C ALA A 120 -39.39 18.16 3.28
N GLU A 121 -39.78 16.91 3.52
CA GLU A 121 -40.12 15.91 2.49
C GLU A 121 -41.66 15.78 2.46
N PRO A 122 -42.34 15.35 1.36
CA PRO A 122 -42.05 14.06 0.70
C PRO A 122 -42.33 13.92 -0.82
N GLY A 123 -41.72 12.87 -1.40
CA GLY A 123 -42.39 11.89 -2.26
C GLY A 123 -42.43 12.11 -3.78
N ALA A 124 -41.71 11.26 -4.53
CA ALA A 124 -42.25 10.45 -5.63
C ALA A 124 -41.16 9.56 -6.26
N GLU A 125 -41.33 8.25 -6.06
CA GLU A 125 -40.71 7.13 -6.75
C GLU A 125 -40.86 7.27 -8.27
N HIS A 126 -39.84 6.97 -9.09
CA HIS A 126 -39.94 6.38 -10.44
C HIS A 126 -38.60 5.71 -10.77
N GLY A 127 -38.64 4.40 -11.08
CA GLY A 127 -37.46 3.59 -11.39
C GLY A 127 -36.84 3.88 -12.76
N ALA A 128 -35.52 3.74 -12.82
CA ALA A 128 -34.73 3.51 -14.04
C ALA A 128 -33.50 2.65 -13.67
N GLY A 129 -33.20 1.64 -14.49
CA GLY A 129 -32.16 0.63 -14.28
C GLY A 129 -30.71 1.16 -14.32
N PRO A 130 -29.70 0.26 -14.33
CA PRO A 130 -28.31 0.64 -14.15
C PRO A 130 -27.80 1.37 -15.39
N GLY A 131 -27.73 2.70 -15.28
CA GLY A 131 -26.98 3.53 -16.22
C GLY A 131 -25.49 3.33 -15.96
N ALA A 132 -24.76 2.94 -17.00
CA ALA A 132 -23.31 2.92 -17.00
C ALA A 132 -22.77 4.28 -16.54
N GLU A 133 -21.88 4.27 -15.55
CA GLU A 133 -21.12 5.48 -15.19
C GLU A 133 -20.32 5.93 -16.42
N PRO A 134 -20.41 7.21 -16.82
CA PRO A 134 -19.53 7.73 -17.86
C PRO A 134 -18.09 7.75 -17.32
N GLY A 135 -17.21 6.99 -17.98
CA GLY A 135 -15.78 7.02 -17.70
C GLY A 135 -15.26 8.45 -17.81
N VAL A 136 -14.89 9.02 -16.67
CA VAL A 136 -14.20 10.31 -16.61
C VAL A 136 -12.77 10.05 -17.04
N GLU A 137 -12.39 10.53 -18.23
CA GLU A 137 -10.99 10.52 -18.66
C GLU A 137 -10.14 11.25 -17.61
N PRO A 138 -9.00 10.69 -17.18
CA PRO A 138 -8.13 11.40 -16.26
C PRO A 138 -7.56 12.63 -16.95
N ASP A 139 -7.60 13.78 -16.27
CA ASP A 139 -6.98 15.03 -16.73
C ASP A 139 -5.53 14.73 -17.16
N ALA A 140 -5.25 14.83 -18.46
CA ALA A 140 -3.93 14.56 -19.00
C ALA A 140 -2.93 15.58 -18.43
N ASP A 141 -1.95 15.10 -17.66
CA ASP A 141 -0.84 15.93 -17.18
C ASP A 141 -0.11 16.52 -18.41
N PRO A 142 -0.19 17.85 -18.64
CA PRO A 142 0.18 18.47 -19.92
C PRO A 142 1.68 18.42 -20.25
N GLY A 143 2.50 17.75 -19.43
CA GLY A 143 3.93 17.51 -19.65
C GLY A 143 4.32 16.07 -20.01
N LEU A 144 3.38 15.12 -20.09
CA LEU A 144 3.69 13.73 -20.42
C LEU A 144 3.89 13.55 -21.94
N GLU A 145 4.97 12.87 -22.32
CA GLU A 145 5.23 12.49 -23.69
C GLU A 145 4.10 11.56 -24.20
N PRO A 146 3.45 11.87 -25.34
CA PRO A 146 2.39 11.01 -25.87
C PRO A 146 2.91 9.58 -26.08
N GLY A 147 2.15 8.60 -25.60
CA GLY A 147 2.54 7.19 -25.57
C GLY A 147 3.19 6.71 -24.26
N SER A 148 3.57 7.62 -23.34
CA SER A 148 4.19 7.21 -22.06
C SER A 148 3.25 6.40 -21.17
N GLU A 149 1.97 6.79 -21.11
CA GLU A 149 0.97 6.11 -20.29
C GLU A 149 0.66 4.68 -20.77
N PRO A 150 0.33 4.44 -22.05
CA PRO A 150 0.16 3.07 -22.55
C PRO A 150 1.44 2.24 -22.42
N ALA A 151 2.63 2.85 -22.57
CA ALA A 151 3.89 2.18 -22.32
C ALA A 151 4.04 1.73 -20.85
N ARG A 152 3.72 2.59 -19.87
CA ARG A 152 3.75 2.24 -18.44
C ARG A 152 2.76 1.13 -18.12
N ARG A 153 1.55 1.17 -18.67
CA ARG A 153 0.54 0.13 -18.48
C ARG A 153 0.95 -1.19 -19.13
N CYS A 154 1.60 -1.14 -20.30
CA CYS A 154 2.18 -2.32 -20.94
C CYS A 154 3.27 -2.95 -20.06
N LEU A 155 4.17 -2.13 -19.49
CA LEU A 155 5.23 -2.60 -18.60
C LEU A 155 4.68 -3.17 -17.29
N LEU A 156 3.61 -2.58 -16.73
CA LEU A 156 2.87 -3.16 -15.60
C LEU A 156 2.42 -4.58 -15.94
N ASN A 157 1.74 -4.77 -17.07
CA ASN A 157 1.27 -6.09 -17.48
C ASN A 157 2.44 -7.06 -17.63
N VAL A 158 3.48 -6.68 -18.38
CA VAL A 158 4.68 -7.51 -18.60
C VAL A 158 5.37 -7.88 -17.28
N SER A 159 5.40 -6.98 -16.30
CA SER A 159 6.04 -7.23 -15.00
C SER A 159 5.41 -8.37 -14.18
N ALA A 160 4.19 -8.79 -14.55
CA ALA A 160 3.57 -9.98 -13.95
C ALA A 160 4.26 -11.30 -14.37
N GLU A 161 5.01 -11.31 -15.49
CA GLU A 161 5.77 -12.48 -15.94
C GLU A 161 7.13 -12.56 -15.21
N PRO A 162 7.47 -13.69 -14.56
CA PRO A 162 8.74 -13.83 -13.83
C PRO A 162 9.97 -13.59 -14.71
N ALA A 163 9.90 -13.96 -16.00
CA ALA A 163 10.99 -13.77 -16.96
C ALA A 163 11.31 -12.29 -17.23
N ALA A 164 10.38 -11.36 -16.99
CA ALA A 164 10.61 -9.93 -17.19
C ALA A 164 11.51 -9.31 -16.11
N ARG A 165 11.65 -9.96 -14.95
CA ARG A 165 12.42 -9.44 -13.80
C ARG A 165 13.87 -9.12 -14.14
N GLY A 166 14.52 -9.97 -14.96
CA GLY A 166 15.91 -9.78 -15.38
C GLY A 166 16.14 -8.47 -16.16
N THR A 167 15.12 -8.01 -16.89
CA THR A 167 15.17 -6.75 -17.65
C THR A 167 14.67 -5.55 -16.82
N LEU A 168 13.62 -5.74 -16.02
CA LEU A 168 12.96 -4.65 -15.31
C LEU A 168 13.65 -4.24 -14.00
N LEU A 169 14.32 -5.16 -13.28
CA LEU A 169 15.04 -4.79 -12.05
C LEU A 169 16.22 -3.84 -12.32
N PRO A 170 17.06 -4.04 -13.35
CA PRO A 170 18.07 -3.05 -13.72
C PRO A 170 17.50 -1.70 -14.16
N ALA A 171 16.23 -1.66 -14.59
CA ALA A 171 15.54 -0.45 -15.04
C ALA A 171 14.93 0.41 -13.91
N LEU A 172 14.98 -0.06 -12.66
CA LEU A 172 14.44 0.65 -11.49
C LEU A 172 14.89 2.12 -11.37
N PRO A 173 16.16 2.52 -11.65
CA PRO A 173 16.58 3.91 -11.58
C PRO A 173 15.81 4.86 -12.51
N ALA A 174 15.31 4.35 -13.64
CA ALA A 174 14.49 5.13 -14.58
C ALA A 174 13.00 5.15 -14.20
N LEU A 175 12.53 4.10 -13.51
CA LEU A 175 11.12 3.94 -13.13
C LEU A 175 10.78 4.66 -11.81
N VAL A 176 11.68 4.62 -10.82
CA VAL A 176 11.45 5.22 -9.49
C VAL A 176 11.11 6.72 -9.53
N PRO A 177 11.73 7.56 -10.38
CA PRO A 177 11.36 8.97 -10.49
C PRO A 177 9.89 9.21 -10.86
N LEU A 178 9.23 8.22 -11.49
CA LEU A 178 7.84 8.28 -11.94
C LEU A 178 6.84 7.93 -10.83
N VAL A 179 7.32 7.45 -9.68
CA VAL A 179 6.47 7.24 -8.50
C VAL A 179 5.92 8.61 -8.05
N PRO A 180 4.59 8.75 -7.87
CA PRO A 180 3.63 7.69 -7.54
C PRO A 180 2.62 7.34 -8.65
N ALA A 181 2.99 7.40 -9.93
CA ALA A 181 2.07 6.99 -11.00
C ALA A 181 1.57 5.55 -10.80
N GLY A 182 0.25 5.33 -10.84
CA GLY A 182 -0.39 4.04 -10.52
C GLY A 182 0.21 2.83 -11.25
N PRO A 183 0.35 2.86 -12.59
CA PRO A 183 0.98 1.76 -13.31
C PRO A 183 2.43 1.47 -12.89
N VAL A 184 3.18 2.51 -12.50
CA VAL A 184 4.56 2.35 -12.00
C VAL A 184 4.53 1.74 -10.60
N CYS A 185 3.64 2.18 -9.71
CA CYS A 185 3.45 1.57 -8.40
C CYS A 185 3.09 0.08 -8.53
N GLY A 186 2.19 -0.29 -9.44
CA GLY A 186 1.84 -1.69 -9.70
C GLY A 186 3.00 -2.51 -10.27
N LEU A 187 3.79 -1.92 -11.17
CA LEU A 187 4.99 -2.56 -11.71
C LEU A 187 5.98 -2.85 -10.57
N LEU A 188 6.24 -1.87 -9.73
CA LEU A 188 7.10 -2.03 -8.55
C LEU A 188 6.51 -3.06 -7.57
N ALA A 189 5.19 -3.12 -7.41
CA ALA A 189 4.53 -4.13 -6.59
C ALA A 189 4.81 -5.54 -7.13
N ASN A 190 4.70 -5.75 -8.44
CA ASN A 190 5.01 -7.04 -9.08
C ASN A 190 6.48 -7.44 -8.92
N LEU A 191 7.40 -6.48 -9.07
CA LEU A 191 8.83 -6.72 -8.88
C LEU A 191 9.22 -6.96 -7.41
N SER A 192 8.38 -6.54 -6.45
CA SER A 192 8.65 -6.66 -5.02
C SER A 192 7.96 -7.84 -4.33
N ARG A 193 7.25 -8.72 -5.06
CA ARG A 193 6.57 -9.89 -4.47
C ARG A 193 7.49 -10.81 -3.67
N GLU A 194 8.76 -10.92 -4.07
CA GLU A 194 9.76 -11.72 -3.37
C GLU A 194 10.72 -10.83 -2.55
N PRO A 195 11.27 -11.31 -1.41
CA PRO A 195 12.14 -10.52 -0.54
C PRO A 195 13.35 -9.89 -1.24
N GLY A 196 13.96 -10.58 -2.20
CA GLY A 196 15.08 -10.05 -2.99
C GLY A 196 14.68 -8.85 -3.85
N GLY A 197 13.51 -8.95 -4.49
CA GLY A 197 12.91 -7.88 -5.29
C GLY A 197 12.48 -6.70 -4.43
N ALA A 198 11.85 -6.96 -3.28
CA ALA A 198 11.47 -5.91 -2.32
C ALA A 198 12.69 -5.09 -1.87
N ARG A 199 13.82 -5.73 -1.54
CA ARG A 199 15.06 -5.03 -1.20
C ARG A 199 15.62 -4.22 -2.37
N ALA A 200 15.55 -4.74 -3.59
CA ALA A 200 15.99 -4.01 -4.78
C ALA A 200 15.16 -2.74 -5.00
N VAL A 201 13.83 -2.85 -4.91
CA VAL A 201 12.90 -1.72 -5.02
C VAL A 201 13.11 -0.72 -3.89
N LEU A 202 13.25 -1.15 -2.63
CA LEU A 202 13.55 -0.27 -1.49
C LEU A 202 14.85 0.53 -1.68
N ARG A 203 15.92 -0.13 -2.13
CA ARG A 203 17.20 0.53 -2.41
C ARG A 203 17.06 1.56 -3.52
N ALA A 204 16.35 1.22 -4.59
CA ALA A 204 16.13 2.12 -5.72
C ALA A 204 15.24 3.31 -5.33
N LEU A 205 14.20 3.07 -4.52
CA LEU A 205 13.30 4.13 -4.03
C LEU A 205 14.08 5.21 -3.26
N GLY A 206 15.02 4.85 -2.38
CA GLY A 206 15.86 5.83 -1.69
C GLY A 206 15.04 6.95 -1.01
N SER A 207 15.25 8.20 -1.45
CA SER A 207 14.49 9.37 -0.98
C SER A 207 13.07 9.46 -1.54
N ARG A 208 12.78 8.77 -2.66
CA ARG A 208 11.47 8.76 -3.30
C ARG A 208 10.41 7.99 -2.53
N TRP A 209 10.79 7.22 -1.51
CA TRP A 209 9.86 6.64 -0.53
C TRP A 209 8.80 7.65 -0.03
N ASP A 210 9.18 8.91 0.20
CA ASP A 210 8.23 9.92 0.66
C ASP A 210 7.14 10.31 -0.34
N ALA A 211 7.37 10.06 -1.64
CA ALA A 211 6.29 10.23 -2.62
C ALA A 211 5.18 9.21 -2.39
N LEU A 212 5.50 7.97 -2.00
CA LEU A 212 4.51 6.94 -1.71
C LEU A 212 3.59 7.38 -0.55
N LEU A 213 4.20 7.85 0.55
CA LEU A 213 3.45 8.29 1.72
C LEU A 213 2.63 9.56 1.46
N ARG A 214 3.11 10.47 0.62
CA ARG A 214 2.35 11.66 0.20
C ARG A 214 1.21 11.33 -0.75
N ALA A 215 1.41 10.33 -1.61
CA ALA A 215 0.39 9.87 -2.55
C ALA A 215 -0.75 9.14 -1.85
N LEU A 216 -0.43 8.37 -0.80
CA LEU A 216 -1.41 7.66 0.01
C LEU A 216 -2.48 8.60 0.58
N VAL A 217 -2.11 9.81 1.02
CA VAL A 217 -3.04 10.78 1.64
C VAL A 217 -3.69 11.75 0.65
N GLN A 218 -3.53 11.55 -0.66
CA GLN A 218 -4.24 12.34 -1.67
C GLN A 218 -5.72 11.93 -1.75
N PRO A 219 -6.63 12.77 -2.30
CA PRO A 219 -8.06 12.43 -2.42
C PRO A 219 -8.34 11.14 -3.20
N ARG A 220 -7.46 10.79 -4.15
CA ARG A 220 -7.55 9.58 -4.98
C ARG A 220 -6.19 8.89 -5.03
N PRO A 221 -5.81 8.16 -3.97
CA PRO A 221 -4.55 7.46 -3.93
C PRO A 221 -4.54 6.32 -4.96
N PRO A 222 -3.42 6.08 -5.67
CA PRO A 222 -3.31 4.93 -6.55
C PRO A 222 -3.53 3.62 -5.79
N PRO A 223 -4.48 2.76 -6.21
CA PRO A 223 -4.74 1.47 -5.57
C PRO A 223 -3.49 0.60 -5.41
N GLU A 224 -2.61 0.65 -6.41
CA GLU A 224 -1.39 -0.17 -6.48
C GLU A 224 -0.37 0.17 -5.38
N LEU A 225 -0.54 1.29 -4.67
CA LEU A 225 0.26 1.59 -3.47
C LEU A 225 0.08 0.55 -2.37
N GLY A 226 -1.12 -0.03 -2.24
CA GLY A 226 -1.41 -1.03 -1.21
C GLY A 226 -0.50 -2.26 -1.34
N PRO A 227 -0.59 -3.01 -2.45
CA PRO A 227 0.27 -4.16 -2.70
C PRO A 227 1.77 -3.81 -2.65
N LEU A 228 2.16 -2.62 -3.15
CA LEU A 228 3.55 -2.17 -3.06
C LEU A 228 4.00 -2.03 -1.60
N LEU A 229 3.25 -1.33 -0.76
CA LEU A 229 3.61 -1.16 0.66
C LEU A 229 3.60 -2.50 1.41
N CYS A 230 2.63 -3.37 1.13
CA CYS A 230 2.60 -4.73 1.67
C CYS A 230 3.88 -5.50 1.33
N ASN A 231 4.24 -5.52 0.04
CA ASN A 231 5.42 -6.22 -0.44
C ASN A 231 6.73 -5.63 0.11
N LEU A 232 6.86 -4.30 0.20
CA LEU A 232 8.07 -3.67 0.73
C LEU A 232 8.22 -3.92 2.24
N SER A 233 7.11 -3.98 2.99
CA SER A 233 7.11 -4.26 4.43
C SER A 233 7.33 -5.73 4.79
N GLN A 234 7.35 -6.65 3.82
CA GLN A 234 7.71 -8.05 4.08
C GLN A 234 9.15 -8.20 4.60
N VAL A 235 10.03 -7.25 4.25
CA VAL A 235 11.44 -7.24 4.69
C VAL A 235 11.69 -6.24 5.83
N PRO A 236 12.62 -6.52 6.77
CA PRO A 236 12.89 -5.65 7.92
C PRO A 236 13.21 -4.20 7.56
N GLU A 237 13.90 -3.98 6.45
CA GLU A 237 14.28 -2.65 5.96
C GLU A 237 13.05 -1.80 5.59
N GLY A 238 12.00 -2.43 5.03
CA GLY A 238 10.75 -1.75 4.71
C GLY A 238 9.91 -1.47 5.95
N ARG A 239 9.85 -2.43 6.89
CA ARG A 239 9.20 -2.19 8.19
C ARG A 239 9.84 -1.04 8.94
N SER A 240 11.18 -0.99 8.96
CA SER A 240 11.93 0.11 9.60
C SER A 240 11.55 1.48 9.02
N ARG A 241 11.26 1.56 7.71
CA ARG A 241 10.82 2.82 7.08
C ARG A 241 9.40 3.23 7.46
N LEU A 242 8.51 2.26 7.69
CA LEU A 242 7.13 2.51 8.14
C LEU A 242 7.06 2.81 9.65
N LEU A 243 7.92 2.17 10.44
CA LEU A 243 7.99 2.30 11.90
C LEU A 243 8.93 3.42 12.36
N ASP A 244 9.45 4.23 11.44
CA ASP A 244 10.23 5.42 11.78
C ASP A 244 9.35 6.48 12.45
N ARG A 245 9.56 6.64 13.76
CA ARG A 245 8.80 7.54 14.63
C ARG A 245 8.84 9.00 14.18
N SER A 246 9.91 9.42 13.50
CA SER A 246 10.07 10.82 13.05
C SER A 246 9.21 11.17 11.84
N ARG A 247 8.67 10.16 11.13
CA ARG A 247 8.00 10.33 9.84
C ARG A 247 6.50 10.09 9.92
N CYS A 248 6.02 9.57 11.05
CA CYS A 248 4.63 9.19 11.31
C CYS A 248 4.04 8.35 10.17
N ALA A 249 4.85 7.45 9.59
CA ALA A 249 4.45 6.73 8.39
C ALA A 249 3.35 5.71 8.69
N VAL A 250 3.51 4.91 9.74
CA VAL A 250 2.49 3.93 10.18
C VAL A 250 1.14 4.61 10.51
N GLN A 251 1.13 5.79 11.12
CA GLN A 251 -0.10 6.52 11.42
C GLN A 251 -0.88 6.91 10.16
N ARG A 252 -0.18 7.22 9.05
CA ARG A 252 -0.84 7.54 7.77
C ARG A 252 -1.51 6.33 7.12
N LEU A 253 -1.16 5.11 7.52
CA LEU A 253 -1.79 3.89 7.04
C LEU A 253 -3.10 3.60 7.77
N LEU A 254 -3.25 4.04 9.02
CA LEU A 254 -4.38 3.66 9.89
C LEU A 254 -5.77 3.98 9.32
N PRO A 255 -6.04 5.17 8.72
CA PRO A 255 -7.35 5.45 8.13
C PRO A 255 -7.73 4.49 6.99
N PHE A 256 -6.75 3.84 6.38
CA PHE A 256 -6.98 2.94 5.25
C PHE A 256 -7.49 1.56 5.65
N THR A 257 -7.54 1.21 6.95
CA THR A 257 -8.15 -0.05 7.41
C THR A 257 -9.65 -0.12 7.11
N GLN A 258 -10.30 1.02 6.88
CA GLN A 258 -11.72 1.11 6.52
C GLN A 258 -11.96 1.86 5.20
N TYR A 259 -10.92 2.07 4.39
CA TYR A 259 -11.05 2.84 3.16
C TYR A 259 -11.90 2.09 2.12
N ARG A 260 -13.11 2.61 1.85
CA ARG A 260 -14.08 2.00 0.93
C ARG A 260 -13.78 2.27 -0.55
N GLY A 261 -12.97 3.28 -0.88
CA GLY A 261 -12.70 3.68 -2.27
C GLY A 261 -11.81 2.70 -3.06
N SER A 262 -11.13 1.75 -2.40
CA SER A 262 -10.38 0.70 -3.08
C SER A 262 -10.10 -0.47 -2.13
N THR A 263 -10.70 -1.63 -2.44
CA THR A 263 -10.41 -2.89 -1.72
C THR A 263 -8.95 -3.31 -1.87
N GLU A 264 -8.34 -3.11 -3.04
CA GLU A 264 -6.91 -3.41 -3.28
C GLU A 264 -5.99 -2.60 -2.37
N LEU A 265 -6.24 -1.29 -2.27
CA LEU A 265 -5.46 -0.42 -1.39
C LEU A 265 -5.64 -0.82 0.08
N ARG A 266 -6.89 -1.01 0.52
CA ARG A 266 -7.23 -1.43 1.88
C ARG A 266 -6.56 -2.75 2.25
N ARG A 267 -6.69 -3.77 1.40
CA ARG A 267 -6.05 -5.09 1.57
C ARG A 267 -4.54 -4.97 1.72
N GLY A 268 -3.89 -4.20 0.84
CA GLY A 268 -2.46 -4.00 0.88
C GLY A 268 -1.97 -3.22 2.10
N VAL A 269 -2.70 -2.19 2.53
CA VAL A 269 -2.35 -1.42 3.74
C VAL A 269 -2.52 -2.25 5.00
N VAL A 270 -3.61 -3.01 5.13
CA VAL A 270 -3.82 -3.94 6.25
C VAL A 270 -2.69 -4.99 6.29
N GLY A 271 -2.31 -5.54 5.13
CA GLY A 271 -1.15 -6.42 5.03
C GLY A 271 0.16 -5.77 5.47
N ALA A 272 0.39 -4.49 5.12
CA ALA A 272 1.56 -3.74 5.56
C ALA A 272 1.57 -3.49 7.08
N LEU A 273 0.42 -3.19 7.69
CA LEU A 273 0.26 -3.03 9.14
C LEU A 273 0.53 -4.35 9.86
N ARG A 274 -0.06 -5.45 9.40
CA ARG A 274 0.24 -6.82 9.90
C ARG A 274 1.73 -7.12 9.83
N ASN A 275 2.38 -6.81 8.70
CA ASN A 275 3.82 -7.01 8.55
C ASN A 275 4.61 -6.20 9.59
N CYS A 276 4.22 -4.95 9.85
CA CYS A 276 4.84 -4.11 10.88
C CYS A 276 4.72 -4.71 12.29
N CYS A 277 3.63 -5.43 12.60
CA CYS A 277 3.44 -6.07 13.89
C CYS A 277 4.40 -7.24 14.18
N PHE A 278 5.17 -7.76 13.21
CA PHE A 278 6.26 -8.70 13.50
C PHE A 278 7.40 -8.07 14.32
N GLN A 279 7.51 -6.75 14.32
CA GLN A 279 8.60 -6.02 14.97
C GLN A 279 8.25 -5.77 16.46
N HIS A 280 8.40 -6.80 17.30
CA HIS A 280 7.90 -6.80 18.69
C HIS A 280 8.50 -5.70 19.58
N GLU A 281 9.71 -5.23 19.29
CA GLU A 281 10.33 -4.07 19.95
C GLU A 281 9.49 -2.77 19.85
N HIS A 282 8.54 -2.70 18.91
CA HIS A 282 7.66 -1.56 18.72
C HIS A 282 6.26 -1.75 19.31
N HIS A 283 5.89 -2.91 19.86
CA HIS A 283 4.50 -3.19 20.29
C HIS A 283 3.98 -2.19 21.32
N GLU A 284 4.77 -1.86 22.35
CA GLU A 284 4.36 -0.87 23.35
C GLU A 284 4.11 0.50 22.72
N TRP A 285 4.94 0.92 21.75
CA TRP A 285 4.76 2.18 21.05
C TRP A 285 3.53 2.14 20.12
N LEU A 286 3.34 1.07 19.36
CA LEU A 286 2.20 0.88 18.48
C LEU A 286 0.86 0.90 19.24
N LEU A 287 0.84 0.32 20.45
CA LEU A 287 -0.34 0.27 21.33
C LEU A 287 -0.47 1.49 22.27
N SER A 288 0.47 2.42 22.22
CA SER A 288 0.41 3.68 22.98
C SER A 288 -0.43 4.72 22.27
N GLU A 289 -0.84 5.76 23.00
CA GLU A 289 -1.58 6.92 22.46
C GLU A 289 -0.85 7.64 21.31
N ALA A 290 0.46 7.43 21.13
CA ALA A 290 1.23 8.05 20.05
C ALA A 290 0.94 7.45 18.65
N VAL A 291 0.43 6.23 18.59
CA VAL A 291 0.05 5.55 17.34
C VAL A 291 -1.41 5.11 17.41
N ASP A 292 -1.80 4.56 18.56
CA ASP A 292 -3.14 4.05 18.86
C ASP A 292 -3.63 3.08 17.78
N ILE A 293 -2.83 2.06 17.47
CA ILE A 293 -3.11 1.15 16.34
C ILE A 293 -4.37 0.30 16.57
N LEU A 294 -4.66 -0.06 17.82
CA LEU A 294 -5.64 -1.12 18.11
C LEU A 294 -7.07 -0.75 17.72
N PRO A 295 -7.60 0.45 18.01
CA PRO A 295 -8.92 0.86 17.53
C PRO A 295 -9.08 0.72 16.01
N PHE A 296 -8.05 1.09 15.22
CA PHE A 296 -8.09 0.97 13.76
C PHE A 296 -8.08 -0.48 13.26
N LEU A 297 -7.54 -1.42 14.05
CA LEU A 297 -7.58 -2.85 13.73
C LEU A 297 -8.91 -3.49 14.14
N LEU A 298 -9.51 -3.03 15.24
CA LEU A 298 -10.77 -3.57 15.79
C LEU A 298 -12.01 -3.01 15.11
N LEU A 299 -12.02 -1.73 14.71
CA LEU A 299 -13.19 -1.09 14.15
C LEU A 299 -13.72 -1.75 12.85
N PRO A 300 -12.87 -2.22 11.92
CA PRO A 300 -13.36 -3.01 10.79
C PRO A 300 -13.95 -4.38 11.21
N LEU A 301 -13.59 -4.90 12.38
CA LEU A 301 -14.10 -6.18 12.91
C LEU A 301 -15.37 -6.03 13.75
N ALA A 302 -15.67 -4.81 14.21
CA ALA A 302 -16.85 -4.50 15.01
C ALA A 302 -18.11 -4.35 14.15
N GLY A 303 -19.25 -4.80 14.68
CA GLY A 303 -20.57 -4.66 14.07
C GLY A 303 -21.47 -3.66 14.81
N PRO A 304 -22.78 -3.65 14.50
CA PRO A 304 -23.76 -2.73 15.06
C PRO A 304 -24.38 -3.23 16.39
N GLU A 305 -23.76 -4.22 17.04
CA GLU A 305 -24.34 -4.84 18.24
C GLU A 305 -24.49 -3.86 19.41
N GLU A 306 -25.61 -3.96 20.13
CA GLU A 306 -25.81 -3.25 21.39
C GLU A 306 -25.07 -3.99 22.51
N LEU A 307 -23.99 -3.38 23.00
CA LEU A 307 -23.18 -3.94 24.08
C LEU A 307 -23.63 -3.41 25.45
N PRO A 308 -23.54 -4.21 26.53
CA PRO A 308 -23.79 -3.74 27.89
C PRO A 308 -22.90 -2.56 28.29
N GLU A 309 -23.38 -1.68 29.18
CA GLU A 309 -22.63 -0.50 29.63
C GLU A 309 -21.23 -0.85 30.19
N HIS A 310 -21.12 -1.93 30.97
CA HIS A 310 -19.82 -2.36 31.52
C HIS A 310 -18.81 -2.78 30.44
N ASP A 311 -19.30 -3.26 29.28
CA ASP A 311 -18.45 -3.65 28.16
C ASP A 311 -18.04 -2.40 27.37
N MET A 312 -18.96 -1.43 27.21
CA MET A 312 -18.68 -0.13 26.59
C MET A 312 -17.62 0.67 27.33
N GLU A 313 -17.65 0.70 28.67
CA GLU A 313 -16.66 1.41 29.50
C GLU A 313 -15.21 0.93 29.27
N ARG A 314 -15.03 -0.30 28.78
CA ARG A 314 -13.71 -0.88 28.50
C ARG A 314 -13.21 -0.63 27.08
N LEU A 315 -14.11 -0.27 26.16
CA LEU A 315 -13.77 -0.08 24.76
C LEU A 315 -13.15 1.31 24.53
N PRO A 316 -12.21 1.44 23.58
CA PRO A 316 -11.80 2.74 23.05
C PRO A 316 -12.99 3.57 22.56
N PRO A 317 -12.94 4.92 22.65
CA PRO A 317 -14.05 5.79 22.26
C PRO A 317 -14.62 5.51 20.86
N ASP A 318 -13.74 5.25 19.88
CA ASP A 318 -14.13 5.00 18.48
C ASP A 318 -14.92 3.69 18.28
N LEU A 319 -14.94 2.80 19.27
CA LEU A 319 -15.65 1.52 19.27
C LEU A 319 -16.93 1.56 20.11
N GLN A 320 -17.18 2.65 20.82
CA GLN A 320 -18.38 2.79 21.64
C GLN A 320 -19.55 3.29 20.81
N TYR A 321 -20.75 2.76 21.09
CA TYR A 321 -22.02 3.24 20.52
C TYR A 321 -21.99 3.37 18.98
N LEU A 322 -21.53 2.32 18.31
CA LEU A 322 -21.50 2.25 16.84
C LEU A 322 -22.92 2.38 16.27
N PRO A 323 -23.08 3.03 15.10
CA PRO A 323 -24.40 3.22 14.51
C PRO A 323 -24.97 1.90 13.96
N GLN A 324 -26.29 1.83 13.82
CA GLN A 324 -27.00 0.62 13.39
C GLN A 324 -26.66 0.19 11.95
N ASP A 325 -26.18 1.11 11.11
CA ASP A 325 -25.70 0.83 9.76
C ASP A 325 -24.23 0.38 9.71
N LYS A 326 -23.54 0.30 10.86
CA LYS A 326 -22.14 -0.15 10.94
C LYS A 326 -22.00 -1.57 10.41
N GLN A 327 -21.29 -1.70 9.30
CA GLN A 327 -20.91 -2.99 8.74
C GLN A 327 -19.48 -3.36 9.12
N ARG A 328 -19.27 -4.66 9.34
CA ARG A 328 -17.92 -5.25 9.40
C ARG A 328 -17.24 -5.16 8.03
N GLU A 329 -15.93 -5.37 8.01
CA GLU A 329 -15.17 -5.60 6.78
C GLU A 329 -15.76 -6.80 6.02
N GLU A 330 -16.00 -6.62 4.73
CA GLU A 330 -16.67 -7.61 3.86
C GLU A 330 -15.72 -8.72 3.42
N GLU A 331 -14.44 -8.38 3.22
CA GLU A 331 -13.43 -9.28 2.67
C GLU A 331 -12.85 -10.20 3.75
N PRO A 332 -13.05 -11.54 3.66
CA PRO A 332 -12.60 -12.48 4.69
C PRO A 332 -11.08 -12.47 4.91
N ASP A 333 -10.29 -12.31 3.86
CA ASP A 333 -8.83 -12.28 3.98
C ASP A 333 -8.34 -10.98 4.64
N ILE A 334 -9.04 -9.85 4.47
CA ILE A 334 -8.75 -8.61 5.23
C ILE A 334 -9.06 -8.83 6.71
N ARG A 335 -10.23 -9.41 7.04
CA ARG A 335 -10.59 -9.75 8.43
C ARG A 335 -9.53 -10.66 9.07
N ARG A 336 -9.09 -11.69 8.35
CA ARG A 336 -8.01 -12.58 8.78
C ARG A 336 -6.72 -11.81 9.05
N MET A 337 -6.28 -10.93 8.16
CA MET A 337 -5.06 -10.14 8.36
C MET A 337 -5.16 -9.19 9.57
N LEU A 338 -6.34 -8.61 9.84
CA LEU A 338 -6.58 -7.79 11.03
C LEU A 338 -6.44 -8.62 12.31
N LEU A 339 -7.05 -9.80 12.36
CA LEU A 339 -6.91 -10.74 13.48
C LEU A 339 -5.46 -11.17 13.69
N GLU A 340 -4.74 -11.47 12.61
CA GLU A 340 -3.32 -11.83 12.67
C GLU A 340 -2.44 -10.65 13.13
N ALA A 341 -2.76 -9.41 12.75
CA ALA A 341 -2.07 -8.23 13.25
C ALA A 341 -2.27 -8.05 14.77
N ILE A 342 -3.50 -8.25 15.26
CA ILE A 342 -3.80 -8.19 16.70
C ILE A 342 -3.10 -9.34 17.44
N MET A 343 -3.14 -10.56 16.88
CA MET A 343 -2.41 -11.71 17.41
C MET A 343 -0.92 -11.43 17.56
N LEU A 344 -0.27 -10.83 16.55
CA LEU A 344 1.13 -10.43 16.65
C LEU A 344 1.38 -9.42 17.77
N LEU A 345 0.48 -8.45 17.98
CA LEU A 345 0.57 -7.49 19.09
C LEU A 345 0.41 -8.17 20.47
N THR A 346 -0.21 -9.35 20.52
CA THR A 346 -0.29 -10.19 21.74
C THR A 346 0.92 -11.10 21.95
N ALA A 347 1.96 -11.02 21.11
CA ALA A 347 3.16 -11.84 21.31
C ALA A 347 3.93 -11.47 22.58
N THR A 348 3.94 -10.20 22.97
CA THR A 348 4.64 -9.72 24.17
C THR A 348 3.71 -9.61 25.36
N GLY A 349 4.21 -9.82 26.58
CA GLY A 349 3.42 -9.67 27.81
C GLY A 349 2.77 -8.28 27.96
N PRO A 350 3.51 -7.17 27.81
CA PRO A 350 2.91 -5.83 27.77
C PRO A 350 1.84 -5.67 26.70
N GLY A 351 2.08 -6.22 25.49
CA GLY A 351 1.12 -6.21 24.40
C GLY A 351 -0.17 -6.95 24.73
N ARG A 352 -0.08 -8.18 25.27
CA ARG A 352 -1.25 -8.95 25.74
C ARG A 352 -2.09 -8.17 26.74
N ARG A 353 -1.46 -7.64 27.78
CA ARG A 353 -2.16 -6.86 28.82
C ARG A 353 -2.91 -5.69 28.19
N ARG A 354 -2.21 -4.90 27.37
CA ARG A 354 -2.79 -3.71 26.74
C ARG A 354 -3.95 -4.04 25.79
N VAL A 355 -3.84 -5.11 25.00
CA VAL A 355 -4.93 -5.60 24.12
C VAL A 355 -6.14 -6.10 24.94
N ARG A 356 -5.92 -6.81 26.06
CA ARG A 356 -6.99 -7.26 26.98
C ARG A 356 -7.69 -6.08 27.67
N ASP A 357 -6.92 -5.09 28.10
CA ASP A 357 -7.41 -3.94 28.86
C ASP A 357 -8.34 -3.05 28.01
N MET A 358 -8.08 -2.94 26.71
CA MET A 358 -8.91 -2.20 25.74
C MET A 358 -10.17 -2.94 25.26
N GLY A 359 -10.64 -3.93 26.01
CA GLY A 359 -11.92 -4.59 25.72
C GLY A 359 -11.95 -5.45 24.44
N THR A 360 -10.80 -5.80 23.85
CA THR A 360 -10.72 -6.57 22.59
C THR A 360 -11.56 -7.85 22.60
N TYR A 361 -11.62 -8.55 23.73
CA TYR A 361 -12.44 -9.76 23.89
C TYR A 361 -13.91 -9.52 23.53
N VAL A 362 -14.47 -8.35 23.87
CA VAL A 362 -15.88 -8.00 23.60
C VAL A 362 -16.13 -7.98 22.09
N VAL A 363 -15.27 -7.28 21.34
CA VAL A 363 -15.37 -7.20 19.87
C VAL A 363 -15.24 -8.58 19.24
N LEU A 364 -14.26 -9.37 19.69
CA LEU A 364 -13.99 -10.69 19.13
C LEU A 364 -15.06 -11.74 19.47
N ARG A 365 -15.73 -11.64 20.62
CA ARG A 365 -16.85 -12.50 20.98
C ARG A 365 -18.01 -12.32 20.00
N GLU A 366 -18.38 -11.06 19.71
CA GLU A 366 -19.46 -10.77 18.75
C GLU A 366 -19.03 -11.12 17.32
N LEU A 367 -17.76 -10.87 16.95
CA LEU A 367 -17.22 -11.29 15.65
C LEU A 367 -17.31 -12.80 15.47
N HIS A 368 -16.90 -13.58 16.48
CA HIS A 368 -16.89 -15.05 16.42
C HIS A 368 -18.28 -15.63 16.19
N GLY A 369 -19.31 -15.08 16.84
CA GLY A 369 -20.70 -15.50 16.63
C GLY A 369 -21.25 -15.12 15.25
N TRP A 370 -20.77 -14.04 14.66
CA TRP A 370 -21.19 -13.55 13.34
C TRP A 370 -20.44 -14.19 12.16
N GLU A 371 -19.15 -14.53 12.35
CA GLU A 371 -18.25 -14.95 11.29
C GLU A 371 -18.62 -16.32 10.71
N GLN A 372 -18.67 -16.39 9.38
CA GLN A 372 -19.03 -17.60 8.64
C GLN A 372 -17.83 -18.25 7.95
N HIS A 373 -16.77 -17.49 7.65
CA HIS A 373 -15.61 -18.05 6.96
C HIS A 373 -14.76 -18.89 7.94
N PRO A 374 -14.57 -20.21 7.70
CA PRO A 374 -13.91 -21.10 8.65
C PRO A 374 -12.51 -20.63 9.06
N GLY A 375 -11.69 -20.24 8.07
CA GLY A 375 -10.34 -19.75 8.35
C GLY A 375 -10.27 -18.45 9.16
N VAL A 376 -11.28 -17.57 9.07
CA VAL A 376 -11.34 -16.33 9.86
C VAL A 376 -11.82 -16.65 11.28
N ARG A 377 -12.83 -17.52 11.38
CA ARG A 377 -13.35 -18.02 12.66
C ARG A 377 -12.24 -18.71 13.47
N ALA A 378 -11.46 -19.60 12.86
CA ALA A 378 -10.32 -20.25 13.50
C ALA A 378 -9.24 -19.24 13.96
N ALA A 379 -8.95 -18.21 13.14
CA ALA A 379 -8.04 -17.14 13.54
C ALA A 379 -8.58 -16.35 14.75
N CYS A 380 -9.89 -16.10 14.79
CA CYS A 380 -10.57 -15.43 15.90
C CYS A 380 -10.54 -16.30 17.17
N GLU A 381 -10.79 -17.61 17.06
CA GLU A 381 -10.72 -18.56 18.17
C GLU A 381 -9.33 -18.62 18.80
N ARG A 382 -8.28 -18.73 17.97
CA ARG A 382 -6.89 -18.68 18.46
C ARG A 382 -6.60 -17.39 19.23
N LEU A 383 -7.06 -16.25 18.71
CA LEU A 383 -6.87 -14.97 19.39
C LEU A 383 -7.64 -14.90 20.71
N LEU A 384 -8.89 -15.36 20.74
CA LEU A 384 -9.67 -15.47 21.97
C LEU A 384 -8.97 -16.35 23.01
N GLN A 385 -8.40 -17.49 22.62
CA GLN A 385 -7.63 -18.36 23.52
C GLN A 385 -6.45 -17.62 24.16
N VAL A 386 -5.70 -16.82 23.39
CA VAL A 386 -4.59 -16.00 23.93
C VAL A 386 -5.10 -14.93 24.90
N LEU A 387 -6.25 -14.32 24.61
CA LEU A 387 -6.81 -13.27 25.47
C LEU A 387 -7.37 -13.79 26.79
N ILE A 388 -7.95 -15.00 26.80
CA ILE A 388 -8.55 -15.63 27.99
C ILE A 388 -7.52 -16.43 28.78
N GLY A 389 -6.47 -16.93 28.11
CA GLY A 389 -5.45 -17.78 28.71
C GLY A 389 -4.58 -17.07 29.74
N ASP A 390 -3.98 -17.88 30.62
CA ASP A 390 -3.05 -17.42 31.63
C ASP A 390 -1.78 -16.82 31.00
N GLU A 391 -1.14 -15.91 31.73
CA GLU A 391 0.12 -15.30 31.30
C GLU A 391 1.25 -16.35 31.32
N PRO A 392 2.09 -16.42 30.28
CA PRO A 392 3.24 -17.33 30.26
C PRO A 392 4.18 -17.12 31.45
N PRO A 393 4.92 -18.16 31.87
CA PRO A 393 5.91 -18.04 32.95
C PRO A 393 6.98 -16.98 32.65
N PRO A 394 7.60 -16.39 33.70
CA PRO A 394 8.71 -15.46 33.53
C PRO A 394 9.82 -16.05 32.64
N GLY A 395 10.26 -15.28 31.65
CA GLY A 395 11.22 -15.73 30.64
C GLY A 395 10.59 -16.32 29.36
N MET A 396 9.27 -16.48 29.31
CA MET A 396 8.50 -16.83 28.10
C MET A 396 7.51 -15.72 27.69
N GLU A 397 7.80 -14.48 28.11
CA GLU A 397 6.88 -13.35 27.95
C GLU A 397 6.73 -12.90 26.49
N ASN A 398 7.77 -13.11 25.67
CA ASN A 398 7.75 -12.84 24.24
C ASN A 398 7.64 -14.15 23.44
N LEU A 399 6.43 -14.44 22.96
CA LEU A 399 6.12 -15.66 22.23
C LEU A 399 6.86 -15.78 20.89
N LEU A 400 7.38 -14.67 20.34
CA LEU A 400 8.16 -14.67 19.10
C LEU A 400 9.64 -15.05 19.30
N GLU A 401 10.12 -15.11 20.54
CA GLU A 401 11.52 -15.45 20.88
C GLU A 401 11.65 -16.80 21.60
N VAL A 402 10.53 -17.50 21.84
CA VAL A 402 10.54 -18.80 22.52
C VAL A 402 11.16 -19.86 21.61
N ASN A 403 12.17 -20.57 22.10
CA ASN A 403 12.72 -21.74 21.43
C ASN A 403 11.74 -22.92 21.60
N ILE A 404 11.13 -23.34 20.50
CA ILE A 404 10.22 -24.49 20.47
C ILE A 404 11.05 -25.76 20.24
N PRO A 405 10.97 -26.78 21.12
CA PRO A 405 11.60 -28.07 20.88
C PRO A 405 11.09 -28.72 19.57
N GLU A 406 11.96 -29.40 18.84
CA GLU A 406 11.67 -29.94 17.50
C GLU A 406 10.49 -30.94 17.49
N ASP A 407 10.31 -31.71 18.57
CA ASP A 407 9.19 -32.64 18.74
C ASP A 407 7.85 -31.92 18.90
N VAL A 408 7.83 -30.80 19.63
CA VAL A 408 6.66 -29.95 19.79
C VAL A 408 6.33 -29.24 18.49
N GLU A 409 7.34 -28.75 17.77
CA GLU A 409 7.17 -28.10 16.47
C GLU A 409 6.55 -29.07 15.44
N GLN A 410 7.06 -30.31 15.36
CA GLN A 410 6.49 -31.35 14.49
C GLN A 410 5.06 -31.71 14.87
N GLN A 411 4.74 -31.75 16.16
CA GLN A 411 3.38 -31.99 16.63
C GLN A 411 2.43 -30.86 16.24
N LEU A 412 2.84 -29.60 16.41
CA LEU A 412 2.05 -28.43 16.00
C LEU A 412 1.81 -28.42 14.49
N GLN A 413 2.85 -28.65 13.68
CA GLN A 413 2.73 -28.74 12.22
C GLN A 413 1.74 -29.82 11.78
N ARG A 414 1.74 -30.98 12.44
CA ARG A 414 0.77 -32.04 12.14
C ARG A 414 -0.66 -31.62 12.48
N LEU A 415 -0.86 -30.98 13.62
CA LEU A 415 -2.18 -30.47 14.02
C LEU A 415 -2.67 -29.39 13.05
N ASP A 416 -1.80 -28.47 12.63
CA ASP A 416 -2.13 -27.44 11.64
C ASP A 416 -2.57 -28.07 10.31
N LEU A 417 -1.86 -29.10 9.82
CA LEU A 417 -2.23 -29.85 8.62
C LEU A 417 -3.57 -30.57 8.77
N GLU A 418 -3.81 -31.20 9.92
CA GLU A 418 -5.09 -31.87 10.22
C GLU A 418 -6.26 -30.86 10.28
N GLU A 419 -6.04 -29.65 10.82
CA GLU A 419 -7.01 -28.56 10.81
C GLU A 419 -7.27 -28.03 9.39
N GLU A 420 -6.24 -27.89 8.56
CA GLU A 420 -6.36 -27.47 7.17
C GLU A 420 -7.09 -28.51 6.30
N GLU A 421 -6.80 -29.80 6.49
CA GLU A 421 -7.49 -30.90 5.81
C GLU A 421 -8.97 -31.00 6.22
N GLN A 422 -9.28 -30.80 7.51
CA GLN A 422 -10.66 -30.78 8.00
C GLN A 422 -11.46 -29.61 7.41
N GLN A 423 -10.84 -28.42 7.28
CA GLN A 423 -11.45 -27.27 6.62
C GLN A 423 -11.70 -27.49 5.12
N TRP A 424 -10.92 -28.36 4.46
CA TRP A 424 -11.10 -28.72 3.05
C TRP A 424 -12.18 -29.78 2.81
N TRP A 425 -12.52 -30.58 3.83
CA TRP A 425 -13.45 -31.71 3.68
C TRP A 425 -14.88 -31.41 4.17
N GLU A 426 -15.16 -30.21 4.70
CA GLU A 426 -16.54 -29.78 4.92
C GLU A 426 -17.21 -29.54 3.56
N PRO A 427 -18.20 -30.36 3.14
CA PRO A 427 -18.91 -30.13 1.89
C PRO A 427 -19.72 -28.84 2.02
N GLU A 428 -19.77 -28.03 0.96
CA GLU A 428 -20.71 -26.90 0.89
C GLU A 428 -22.12 -27.39 1.26
N PRO A 429 -22.85 -26.66 2.12
CA PRO A 429 -24.22 -27.05 2.46
C PRO A 429 -25.05 -27.09 1.17
N ASP A 430 -25.65 -28.25 0.93
CA ASP A 430 -26.50 -28.53 -0.22
C ASP A 430 -27.57 -27.41 -0.35
N PRO A 431 -27.64 -26.67 -1.48
CA PRO A 431 -28.58 -25.56 -1.63
C PRO A 431 -30.06 -26.00 -1.65
N GLU A 432 -30.34 -27.31 -1.60
CA GLU A 432 -31.69 -27.87 -1.47
C GLU A 432 -31.87 -28.56 -0.11
N GLY A 433 -32.18 -27.77 0.93
CA GLY A 433 -32.80 -28.33 2.13
C GLY A 433 -34.15 -29.00 1.77
N PRO A 434 -34.52 -30.14 2.38
CA PRO A 434 -35.73 -30.85 2.00
C PRO A 434 -36.94 -30.00 2.37
N SER A 435 -37.76 -29.68 1.38
CA SER A 435 -39.08 -29.08 1.60
C SER A 435 -39.89 -29.94 2.57
N ARG A 436 -40.13 -29.42 3.77
CA ARG A 436 -41.19 -29.88 4.68
C ARG A 436 -41.77 -28.74 5.48
#